data_AF-A0AAV4P408-F1
#
_entry.id   AF-A0AAV4P408-F1
#
_cell.length_a   1.000
_cell.length_b   1.000
_cell.length_c   1.000
_cell.angle_alpha   90.00
_cell.angle_beta   90.00
_cell.angle_gamma   90.00
#
_symmetry.space_group_name_H-M   'P 1'
#
loop_
_entity.id
_entity.type
_entity.pdbx_description
1 polymer ?
#
loop_
_entity_poly.entity_id
_entity_poly.type
_entity_poly.pdbx_seq_one_letter_code
_entity_poly.pdbx_strand_id
1 'polypeptide(L)'
;MQEIWERGLDWDSKLPEDLESKWKKWCAEIEVLGEVKLERCYFSRVVGKLDSVDVHIFSDASIVADGAVAYFRYVNLRGEVGMSFVMSKSRISPLKKLSLPRLELMGALIAARLRKYLSKVFCGLVDGVFLWADSEICLCWIKGSAREWKQFVSNRVPEIQDCTSPDRWKFCPGLENPADKLTRGENSHTLLNDSVWWQGPVWLRGSRNQWPRQKFERVTDEQKLEKLNTSVHSILPQREMILDEIKFSNLRKLLRVTTWVKRFVAKLRKDLREWNVECCRD
;
A
#
# COMPACT_ATOMS: atom_id res chain seq x y z
N MET A 1 26.45 -8.31 -7.85
CA MET A 1 25.87 -9.54 -8.43
C MET A 1 24.79 -9.24 -9.47
N GLN A 2 23.67 -8.58 -9.13
CA GLN A 2 22.63 -8.27 -10.13
C GLN A 2 23.16 -7.48 -11.34
N GLU A 3 23.97 -6.45 -11.12
CA GLU A 3 24.61 -5.67 -12.20
C GLU A 3 25.52 -6.51 -13.11
N ILE A 4 26.14 -7.59 -12.59
CA ILE A 4 26.99 -8.49 -13.39
C ILE A 4 26.13 -9.27 -14.38
N TRP A 5 24.98 -9.78 -13.92
CA TRP A 5 24.01 -10.49 -14.76
C TRP A 5 23.36 -9.57 -15.79
N GLU A 6 23.03 -8.34 -15.41
CA GLU A 6 22.48 -7.34 -16.34
C GLU A 6 23.47 -6.98 -17.46
N ARG A 7 24.76 -7.00 -17.16
CA ARG A 7 25.83 -6.77 -18.16
C ARG A 7 26.21 -8.03 -18.95
N GLY A 8 25.59 -9.18 -18.66
CA GLY A 8 25.85 -10.43 -19.37
C GLY A 8 27.30 -10.91 -19.26
N LEU A 9 27.97 -10.63 -18.13
CA LEU A 9 29.36 -11.02 -17.91
C LEU A 9 29.45 -12.51 -17.56
N ASP A 10 30.41 -13.20 -18.18
CA ASP A 10 30.70 -14.60 -17.87
C ASP A 10 31.39 -14.73 -16.51
N TRP A 11 31.21 -15.89 -15.88
CA TRP A 11 31.72 -16.18 -14.54
C TRP A 11 33.24 -16.00 -14.40
N ASP A 12 33.99 -16.41 -15.42
CA ASP A 12 35.46 -16.36 -15.43
C ASP A 12 36.01 -15.05 -16.04
N SER A 13 35.13 -14.16 -16.48
CA SER A 13 35.55 -12.89 -17.09
C SER A 13 36.07 -11.92 -16.04
N LYS A 14 37.09 -11.13 -16.40
CA LYS A 14 37.60 -10.07 -15.52
C LYS A 14 36.49 -9.04 -15.29
N LEU A 15 36.23 -8.72 -14.03
CA LEU A 15 35.27 -7.69 -13.67
C LEU A 15 35.71 -6.32 -14.23
N PRO A 16 34.76 -5.55 -14.82
CA PRO A 16 34.97 -4.13 -15.09
C PRO A 16 35.42 -3.38 -13.83
N GLU A 17 36.28 -2.37 -14.03
CA GLU A 17 36.93 -1.63 -12.93
C GLU A 17 35.92 -1.01 -11.95
N ASP A 18 34.77 -0.55 -12.45
CA ASP A 18 33.70 0.02 -11.63
C ASP A 18 33.04 -1.03 -10.70
N LEU A 19 32.84 -2.24 -11.20
CA LEU A 19 32.29 -3.36 -10.43
C LEU A 19 33.32 -3.94 -9.46
N GLU A 20 34.59 -4.04 -9.88
CA GLU A 20 35.70 -4.48 -9.04
C GLU A 20 35.89 -3.53 -7.85
N SER A 21 35.81 -2.21 -8.09
CA SER A 21 35.89 -1.19 -7.04
C SER A 21 34.74 -1.31 -6.03
N LYS A 22 33.49 -1.44 -6.50
CA LYS A 22 32.32 -1.69 -5.64
C LYS A 22 32.48 -2.97 -4.81
N TRP A 23 32.97 -4.04 -5.43
CA TRP A 23 33.21 -5.32 -4.75
C TRP A 23 34.25 -5.21 -3.65
N LYS A 24 35.41 -4.61 -3.96
CA LYS A 24 36.49 -4.37 -2.97
C LYS A 24 36.00 -3.52 -1.80
N LYS A 25 35.24 -2.47 -2.08
CA LYS A 25 34.62 -1.64 -1.03
C LYS A 25 33.70 -2.48 -0.14
N TRP A 26 32.82 -3.30 -0.73
CA TRP A 26 31.94 -4.19 0.03
C TRP A 26 32.72 -5.20 0.88
N CYS A 27 33.79 -5.80 0.34
CA CYS A 27 34.66 -6.71 1.10
C CYS A 27 35.30 -6.02 2.32
N ALA A 28 35.77 -4.79 2.18
CA ALA A 28 36.33 -4.03 3.30
C ALA A 28 35.28 -3.73 4.38
N GLU A 29 34.03 -3.53 3.99
CA GLU A 29 32.93 -3.30 4.94
C GLU A 29 32.58 -4.55 5.78
N ILE A 30 32.94 -5.77 5.36
CA ILE A 30 32.65 -7.01 6.09
C ILE A 30 33.33 -7.03 7.46
N GLU A 31 34.55 -6.52 7.57
CA GLU A 31 35.27 -6.48 8.85
C GLU A 31 34.53 -5.63 9.89
N VAL A 32 34.00 -4.49 9.44
CA VAL A 32 33.19 -3.55 10.24
C VAL A 32 31.86 -4.17 10.65
N LEU A 33 31.25 -4.99 9.79
CA LEU A 33 30.00 -5.70 10.13
C LEU A 33 30.19 -6.68 11.31
N GLY A 34 31.41 -7.16 11.55
CA GLY A 34 31.75 -7.95 12.74
C GLY A 34 31.56 -7.20 14.07
N GLU A 35 31.55 -5.87 14.04
CA GLU A 35 31.33 -5.03 15.22
C GLU A 35 29.85 -4.84 15.57
N VAL A 36 28.94 -5.21 14.66
CA VAL A 36 27.49 -5.08 14.88
C VAL A 36 27.05 -5.97 16.04
N LYS A 37 26.55 -5.36 17.11
CA LYS A 37 26.03 -6.06 18.29
C LYS A 37 24.53 -5.88 18.41
N LEU A 38 23.82 -7.00 18.45
CA LEU A 38 22.38 -7.04 18.73
C LEU A 38 22.15 -7.45 20.18
N GLU A 39 21.43 -6.62 20.93
CA GLU A 39 20.94 -7.00 22.24
C GLU A 39 19.94 -8.16 22.11
N ARG A 40 20.23 -9.30 22.76
CA ARG A 40 19.34 -10.47 22.73
C ARG A 40 18.06 -10.27 23.55
N CYS A 41 18.13 -9.44 24.59
CA CYS A 41 16.98 -9.12 25.43
C CYS A 41 16.29 -7.88 24.85
N TYR A 42 15.02 -8.02 24.45
CA TYR A 42 14.24 -6.91 23.88
C TYR A 42 13.81 -5.86 24.90
N PHE A 43 13.83 -6.16 26.20
CA PHE A 43 13.27 -5.29 27.25
C PHE A 43 14.31 -4.84 28.28
N SER A 44 15.59 -4.91 27.91
CA SER A 44 16.74 -4.55 28.76
C SER A 44 16.77 -3.07 29.17
N ARG A 45 16.16 -2.18 28.37
CA ARG A 45 16.34 -0.72 28.49
C ARG A 45 15.33 -0.04 29.41
N VAL A 46 14.38 -0.78 29.97
CA VAL A 46 13.35 -0.22 30.84
C VAL A 46 13.29 -0.99 32.15
N VAL A 47 13.15 -0.26 33.25
CA VAL A 47 13.12 -0.83 34.60
C VAL A 47 11.68 -1.07 35.04
N GLY A 48 11.43 -2.24 35.62
CA GLY A 48 10.14 -2.61 36.20
C GLY A 48 9.24 -3.39 35.26
N LYS A 49 7.95 -3.50 35.62
CA LYS A 49 6.96 -4.23 34.82
C LYS A 49 6.54 -3.41 33.61
N LEU A 50 6.38 -4.10 32.48
CA LEU A 50 5.81 -3.55 31.27
C LEU A 50 4.29 -3.36 31.45
N ASP A 51 3.80 -2.25 30.92
CA ASP A 51 2.39 -1.90 30.82
C ASP A 51 1.82 -2.32 29.46
N SER A 52 2.57 -2.04 28.39
CA SER A 52 2.18 -2.41 27.02
C SER A 52 3.38 -2.67 26.11
N VAL A 53 3.17 -3.54 25.11
CA VAL A 53 4.13 -3.88 24.06
C VAL A 53 3.43 -3.86 22.69
N ASP A 54 3.83 -2.91 21.86
CA ASP A 54 3.39 -2.78 20.47
C ASP A 54 4.50 -3.23 19.50
N VAL A 55 4.13 -3.78 18.34
CA VAL A 55 5.04 -4.02 17.22
C VAL A 55 4.83 -2.96 16.15
N HIS A 56 5.92 -2.36 15.69
CA HIS A 56 5.93 -1.37 14.62
C HIS A 56 6.74 -1.89 13.44
N ILE A 57 6.12 -2.00 12.26
CA ILE A 57 6.75 -2.54 11.05
C ILE A 57 6.77 -1.45 9.99
N PHE A 58 7.95 -1.08 9.54
CA PHE A 58 8.17 -0.10 8.50
C PHE A 58 8.49 -0.81 7.19
N SER A 59 7.76 -0.49 6.12
CA SER A 59 8.06 -0.95 4.77
C SER A 59 8.64 0.19 3.94
N ASP A 60 9.47 -0.19 2.99
CA ASP A 60 9.93 0.70 1.93
C ASP A 60 10.23 -0.13 0.67
N ALA A 61 10.35 0.55 -0.47
CA ALA A 61 10.91 -0.05 -1.67
C ALA A 61 11.66 0.94 -2.57
N SER A 62 12.72 0.44 -3.18
CA SER A 62 13.49 1.13 -4.20
C SER A 62 13.57 0.30 -5.48
N ILE A 63 14.16 0.88 -6.53
CA ILE A 63 14.49 0.13 -7.75
C ILE A 63 15.50 -1.00 -7.52
N VAL A 64 16.22 -0.98 -6.39
CA VAL A 64 17.27 -1.95 -6.04
C VAL A 64 16.70 -3.07 -5.16
N ALA A 65 15.92 -2.72 -4.14
CA ALA A 65 15.36 -3.68 -3.19
C ALA A 65 14.05 -3.19 -2.57
N ASP A 66 13.22 -4.14 -2.15
CA ASP A 66 12.02 -3.91 -1.35
C ASP A 66 12.09 -4.67 -0.03
N GLY A 67 11.46 -4.14 1.02
CA GLY A 67 11.47 -4.85 2.30
C GLY A 67 10.84 -4.12 3.47
N ALA A 68 11.10 -4.65 4.66
CA ALA A 68 10.55 -4.16 5.90
C ALA A 68 11.46 -4.39 7.10
N VAL A 69 11.29 -3.55 8.12
CA VAL A 69 11.96 -3.67 9.43
C VAL A 69 10.95 -3.54 10.56
N ALA A 70 11.11 -4.35 11.60
CA ALA A 70 10.21 -4.44 12.74
C ALA A 70 10.90 -4.08 14.06
N TYR A 71 10.17 -3.34 14.89
CA TYR A 71 10.59 -2.93 16.23
C TYR A 71 9.52 -3.27 17.26
N PHE A 72 9.95 -3.57 18.47
CA PHE A 72 9.09 -3.43 19.65
C PHE A 72 9.13 -1.99 20.13
N ARG A 73 7.95 -1.47 20.47
CA ARG A 73 7.74 -0.28 21.28
C ARG A 73 7.07 -0.74 22.56
N TYR A 74 7.69 -0.50 23.71
CA TYR A 74 7.16 -0.92 24.99
C TYR A 74 7.13 0.23 25.98
N VAL A 75 6.16 0.21 26.88
CA VAL A 75 5.97 1.23 27.92
C VAL A 75 5.94 0.52 29.27
N ASN A 76 6.61 1.07 30.29
CA ASN A 76 6.47 0.57 31.66
C ASN A 76 5.36 1.30 32.43
N LEU A 77 5.08 0.82 33.65
CA LEU A 77 4.12 1.44 34.57
C LEU A 77 4.47 2.89 34.97
N ARG A 78 5.67 3.38 34.65
CA ARG A 78 6.09 4.78 34.88
C ARG A 78 5.91 5.66 33.64
N GLY A 79 5.47 5.10 32.51
CA GLY A 79 5.33 5.80 31.24
C GLY A 79 6.63 5.93 30.44
N GLU A 80 7.71 5.29 30.85
CA GLU A 80 8.97 5.28 30.11
C GLU A 80 8.85 4.39 28.88
N VAL A 81 9.24 4.92 27.72
CA VAL A 81 9.13 4.22 26.43
C VAL A 81 10.47 3.66 26.02
N GLY A 82 10.52 2.34 25.82
CA GLY A 82 11.65 1.64 25.23
C GLY A 82 11.36 1.22 23.79
N MET A 83 12.43 1.10 23.01
CA MET A 83 12.41 0.63 21.63
C MET A 83 13.44 -0.47 21.44
N SER A 84 13.13 -1.49 20.66
CA SER A 84 14.10 -2.55 20.34
C SER A 84 13.91 -3.10 18.94
N PHE A 85 15.01 -3.21 18.20
CA PHE A 85 15.06 -3.88 16.91
C PHE A 85 14.66 -5.35 17.08
N VAL A 86 13.77 -5.85 16.22
CA VAL A 86 13.31 -7.23 16.24
C VAL A 86 13.88 -8.01 15.08
N MET A 87 13.61 -7.55 13.86
CA MET A 87 13.94 -8.24 12.62
C MET A 87 13.78 -7.30 11.44
N SER A 88 14.63 -7.44 10.43
CA SER A 88 14.40 -6.89 9.10
C SER A 88 14.34 -8.00 8.06
N LYS A 89 13.67 -7.74 6.93
CA LYS A 89 13.57 -8.64 5.78
C LYS A 89 13.61 -7.81 4.50
N SER A 90 14.58 -8.12 3.65
CA SER A 90 14.73 -7.51 2.32
C SER A 90 14.58 -8.54 1.21
N ARG A 91 14.30 -8.02 0.01
CA ARG A 91 14.28 -8.75 -1.24
C ARG A 91 14.86 -7.85 -2.33
N ILE A 92 15.72 -8.41 -3.18
CA ILE A 92 16.21 -7.69 -4.37
C ILE A 92 15.06 -7.46 -5.34
N SER A 93 14.94 -6.22 -5.82
CA SER A 93 13.87 -5.81 -6.72
C SER A 93 13.93 -6.58 -8.04
N PRO A 94 12.79 -6.97 -8.63
CA PRO A 94 12.77 -7.72 -9.88
C PRO A 94 13.44 -6.95 -11.03
N LEU A 95 14.14 -7.67 -11.92
CA LEU A 95 14.71 -7.10 -13.15
C LEU A 95 13.64 -6.49 -14.08
N LYS A 96 12.41 -6.98 -14.00
CA LYS A 96 11.29 -6.41 -14.74
C LYS A 96 10.98 -5.03 -14.19
N LYS A 97 11.08 -4.00 -15.04
CA LYS A 97 10.75 -2.62 -14.68
C LYS A 97 9.32 -2.51 -14.17
N LEU A 98 9.19 -2.19 -12.88
CA LEU A 98 7.95 -1.82 -12.21
C LEU A 98 7.97 -0.31 -11.95
N SER A 99 6.78 0.29 -11.85
CA SER A 99 6.67 1.67 -11.38
C SER A 99 7.00 1.74 -9.89
N LEU A 100 7.47 2.90 -9.40
CA LEU A 100 7.76 3.10 -7.99
C LEU A 100 6.59 2.71 -7.08
N PRO A 101 5.32 3.15 -7.31
CA PRO A 101 4.20 2.74 -6.45
C PRO A 101 3.97 1.22 -6.38
N ARG A 102 4.28 0.49 -7.47
CA ARG A 102 4.17 -0.98 -7.48
C ARG A 102 5.29 -1.63 -6.67
N LEU A 103 6.49 -1.05 -6.66
CA LEU A 103 7.58 -1.48 -5.78
C LEU A 103 7.21 -1.20 -4.32
N GLU A 104 6.66 -0.04 -4.01
CA GLU A 104 6.19 0.28 -2.65
C GLU A 104 5.15 -0.72 -2.14
N LEU A 105 4.24 -1.16 -3.01
CA LEU A 105 3.28 -2.22 -2.69
C LEU A 105 3.95 -3.57 -2.42
N MET A 106 5.09 -3.85 -3.04
CA MET A 106 5.89 -5.06 -2.77
C MET A 106 6.56 -4.99 -1.39
N GLY A 107 7.13 -3.84 -1.03
CA GLY A 107 7.66 -3.60 0.31
C GLY A 107 6.57 -3.77 1.38
N ALA A 108 5.39 -3.20 1.13
CA ALA A 108 4.23 -3.37 2.01
C ALA A 108 3.77 -4.84 2.13
N LEU A 109 3.85 -5.61 1.04
CA LEU A 109 3.56 -7.04 1.06
C LEU A 109 4.55 -7.81 1.94
N ILE A 110 5.84 -7.46 1.91
CA ILE A 110 6.85 -8.03 2.81
C ILE A 110 6.51 -7.70 4.26
N ALA A 111 6.14 -6.46 4.56
CA ALA A 111 5.74 -6.05 5.91
C ALA A 111 4.51 -6.82 6.41
N ALA A 112 3.50 -7.03 5.55
CA ALA A 112 2.31 -7.81 5.90
C ALA A 112 2.63 -9.28 6.22
N ARG A 113 3.51 -9.90 5.43
CA ARG A 113 4.01 -11.26 5.70
C ARG A 113 4.86 -11.33 6.97
N LEU A 114 5.71 -10.32 7.19
CA LEU A 114 6.51 -10.20 8.41
C LEU A 114 5.60 -10.09 9.64
N ARG A 115 4.53 -9.29 9.58
CA ARG A 115 3.51 -9.22 10.64
C ARG A 115 2.92 -10.60 10.96
N LYS A 116 2.54 -11.35 9.93
CA LYS A 116 1.94 -12.69 10.08
C LYS A 116 2.92 -13.69 10.71
N TYR A 117 4.21 -13.57 10.41
CA TYR A 117 5.26 -14.35 11.07
C TYR A 117 5.41 -13.95 12.53
N LEU A 118 5.56 -12.66 12.82
CA LEU A 118 5.77 -12.14 14.17
C LEU A 118 4.60 -12.43 15.11
N SER A 119 3.35 -12.43 14.60
CA SER A 119 2.18 -12.80 15.41
C SER A 119 2.20 -14.25 15.89
N LYS A 120 2.89 -15.14 15.17
CA LYS A 120 3.07 -16.54 15.59
C LYS A 120 4.21 -16.67 16.60
N VAL A 121 5.33 -15.97 16.35
CA VAL A 121 6.53 -16.04 17.20
C VAL A 121 6.28 -15.40 18.57
N PHE A 122 5.58 -14.26 18.60
CA PHE A 122 5.33 -13.47 19.80
C PHE A 122 3.86 -13.52 20.24
N CYS A 123 3.23 -14.69 20.07
CA CYS A 123 1.84 -14.91 20.46
C CYS A 123 1.65 -14.65 21.97
N GLY A 124 0.68 -13.79 22.32
CA GLY A 124 0.39 -13.43 23.71
C GLY A 124 1.32 -12.40 24.35
N LEU A 125 2.38 -11.95 23.65
CA LEU A 125 3.28 -10.90 24.15
C LEU A 125 2.87 -9.49 23.70
N VAL A 126 2.29 -9.38 22.50
CA VAL A 126 2.09 -8.10 21.80
C VAL A 126 0.63 -7.67 21.90
N ASP A 127 0.41 -6.44 22.36
CA ASP A 127 -0.91 -5.82 22.52
C ASP A 127 -1.42 -5.18 21.22
N GLY A 128 -0.51 -4.65 20.39
CA GLY A 128 -0.86 -3.93 19.17
C GLY A 128 0.18 -4.08 18.07
N VAL A 129 -0.27 -3.96 16.82
CA VAL A 129 0.61 -3.96 15.65
C VAL A 129 0.27 -2.78 14.74
N PHE A 130 1.30 -2.05 14.31
CA PHE A 130 1.20 -0.91 13.41
C PHE A 130 2.16 -1.11 12.23
N LEU A 131 1.67 -0.83 11.03
CA LEU A 131 2.46 -0.88 9.81
C LEU A 131 2.62 0.52 9.23
N TRP A 132 3.80 0.83 8.71
CA TRP A 132 4.20 2.17 8.29
C TRP A 132 4.73 2.11 6.87
N ALA A 133 4.23 3.01 6.01
CA ALA A 133 4.75 3.25 4.68
C ALA A 133 4.82 4.75 4.42
N ASP A 134 5.75 5.19 3.59
CA ASP A 134 5.93 6.57 3.16
C ASP A 134 5.27 6.88 1.81
N SER A 135 4.83 5.86 1.09
CA SER A 135 4.03 6.02 -0.11
C SER A 135 2.53 6.15 0.20
N GLU A 136 2.01 7.38 0.09
CA GLU A 136 0.56 7.64 0.21
C GLU A 136 -0.26 6.90 -0.85
N ILE A 137 0.31 6.67 -2.04
CA ILE A 137 -0.31 5.88 -3.11
C ILE A 137 -0.45 4.42 -2.67
N CYS A 138 0.61 3.84 -2.14
CA CYS A 138 0.57 2.48 -1.59
C CYS A 138 -0.48 2.35 -0.47
N LEU A 139 -0.49 3.30 0.47
CA LEU A 139 -1.49 3.35 1.55
C LEU A 139 -2.92 3.46 1.02
N CYS A 140 -3.15 4.26 -0.03
CA CYS A 140 -4.46 4.38 -0.67
C CYS A 140 -4.91 3.03 -1.26
N TRP A 141 -4.02 2.31 -1.95
CA TRP A 141 -4.35 1.00 -2.51
C TRP A 141 -4.67 -0.03 -1.44
N ILE A 142 -3.88 -0.07 -0.36
CA ILE A 142 -4.08 -0.99 0.77
C ILE A 142 -5.38 -0.72 1.51
N LYS A 143 -5.77 0.55 1.64
CA LYS A 143 -7.01 0.96 2.33
C LYS A 143 -8.26 0.89 1.45
N GLY A 144 -8.07 0.94 0.12
CA GLY A 144 -9.16 0.85 -0.85
C GLY A 144 -9.63 -0.58 -1.13
N SER A 145 -10.61 -0.69 -2.03
CA SER A 145 -11.12 -1.98 -2.46
C SER A 145 -10.22 -2.56 -3.55
N ALA A 146 -9.73 -3.80 -3.37
CA ALA A 146 -8.87 -4.46 -4.34
C ALA A 146 -9.49 -4.56 -5.75
N ARG A 147 -10.82 -4.56 -5.83
CA ARG A 147 -11.58 -4.64 -7.10
C ARG A 147 -11.51 -3.35 -7.92
N GLU A 148 -11.07 -2.24 -7.34
CA GLU A 148 -10.96 -0.96 -8.03
C GLU A 148 -9.65 -0.85 -8.83
N TRP A 149 -8.70 -1.74 -8.59
CA TRP A 149 -7.34 -1.64 -9.13
C TRP A 149 -7.09 -2.64 -10.26
N LYS A 150 -6.12 -2.32 -11.13
CA LYS A 150 -5.60 -3.26 -12.14
C LYS A 150 -4.97 -4.48 -11.49
N GLN A 151 -4.86 -5.56 -12.27
CA GLN A 151 -4.50 -6.91 -11.84
C GLN A 151 -3.26 -6.99 -10.92
N PHE A 152 -2.20 -6.21 -11.18
CA PHE A 152 -0.99 -6.25 -10.35
C PHE A 152 -1.28 -5.89 -8.89
N VAL A 153 -2.01 -4.79 -8.68
CA VAL A 153 -2.39 -4.28 -7.36
C VAL A 153 -3.52 -5.12 -6.78
N SER A 154 -4.52 -5.44 -7.61
CA SER A 154 -5.70 -6.24 -7.23
C SER A 154 -5.34 -7.63 -6.70
N ASN A 155 -4.24 -8.24 -7.16
CA ASN A 155 -3.79 -9.54 -6.67
C ASN A 155 -3.01 -9.47 -5.34
N ARG A 156 -2.44 -8.32 -4.98
CA ARG A 156 -1.55 -8.17 -3.81
C ARG A 156 -2.26 -7.53 -2.62
N VAL A 157 -3.16 -6.58 -2.88
CA VAL A 157 -3.95 -5.93 -1.83
C VAL A 157 -4.74 -6.95 -0.98
N PRO A 158 -5.43 -7.96 -1.56
CA PRO A 158 -6.10 -8.98 -0.75
C PRO A 158 -5.14 -9.73 0.16
N GLU A 159 -3.96 -10.12 -0.32
CA GLU A 159 -2.98 -10.81 0.52
C GLU A 159 -2.51 -9.93 1.70
N ILE A 160 -2.30 -8.63 1.45
CA ILE A 160 -1.97 -7.66 2.49
C ILE A 160 -3.12 -7.56 3.51
N GLN A 161 -4.35 -7.45 3.03
CA GLN A 161 -5.56 -7.31 3.85
C GLN A 161 -5.88 -8.59 4.65
N ASP A 162 -5.58 -9.77 4.11
CA ASP A 162 -5.69 -11.05 4.80
C ASP A 162 -4.67 -11.17 5.94
N CYS A 163 -3.50 -10.56 5.76
CA CYS A 163 -2.44 -10.57 6.77
C CYS A 163 -2.57 -9.43 7.77
N THR A 164 -3.20 -8.31 7.43
CA THR A 164 -3.20 -7.07 8.22
C THR A 164 -4.49 -6.28 8.02
N SER A 165 -4.99 -5.65 9.08
CA SER A 165 -6.17 -4.78 8.95
C SER A 165 -5.79 -3.41 8.35
N PRO A 166 -6.52 -2.87 7.36
CA PRO A 166 -6.19 -1.60 6.70
C PRO A 166 -6.04 -0.38 7.63
N ASP A 167 -6.76 -0.34 8.75
CA ASP A 167 -6.69 0.73 9.75
C ASP A 167 -5.34 0.79 10.49
N ARG A 168 -4.59 -0.32 10.49
CA ARG A 168 -3.27 -0.43 11.11
C ARG A 168 -2.14 0.13 10.25
N TRP A 169 -2.42 0.43 8.98
CA TRP A 169 -1.48 1.08 8.07
C TRP A 169 -1.47 2.60 8.28
N LYS A 170 -0.30 3.12 8.64
CA LYS A 170 -0.01 4.52 8.96
C LYS A 170 1.03 5.07 7.99
N PHE A 171 1.06 6.40 7.90
CA PHE A 171 2.03 7.13 7.10
C PHE A 171 3.29 7.40 7.92
N CYS A 172 4.46 7.26 7.30
CA CYS A 172 5.75 7.69 7.84
C CYS A 172 6.41 8.65 6.84
N PRO A 173 7.02 9.77 7.26
CA PRO A 173 7.84 10.58 6.36
C PRO A 173 9.04 9.77 5.86
N GLY A 174 9.35 9.86 4.56
CA GLY A 174 10.40 9.03 3.94
C GLY A 174 11.79 9.20 4.57
N LEU A 175 12.20 10.43 4.91
CA LEU A 175 13.49 10.68 5.58
C LEU A 175 13.57 10.08 7.00
N GLU A 176 12.43 9.80 7.61
CA GLU A 176 12.34 9.18 8.93
C GLU A 176 11.97 7.69 8.84
N ASN A 177 11.86 7.13 7.63
CA ASN A 177 11.53 5.73 7.42
C ASN A 177 12.80 4.86 7.56
N PRO A 178 12.94 4.04 8.62
CA PRO A 178 14.12 3.21 8.80
C PRO A 178 14.29 2.15 7.70
N ALA A 179 13.20 1.78 7.00
CA ALA A 179 13.27 0.82 5.91
C ALA A 179 14.01 1.35 4.67
N ASP A 180 14.16 2.67 4.51
CA ASP A 180 14.91 3.29 3.40
C ASP A 180 16.38 2.82 3.35
N LYS A 181 16.98 2.62 4.53
CA LYS A 181 18.36 2.09 4.66
C LYS A 181 18.49 0.68 4.12
N LEU A 182 17.43 -0.11 4.25
CA LEU A 182 17.39 -1.49 3.79
C LEU A 182 17.19 -1.59 2.27
N THR A 183 16.47 -0.66 1.66
CA THR A 183 16.14 -0.70 0.23
C THR A 183 17.18 0.02 -0.65
N ARG A 184 17.86 1.05 -0.10
CA ARG A 184 18.90 1.80 -0.81
C ARG A 184 20.30 1.30 -0.50
N GLY A 185 20.46 0.57 0.59
CA GLY A 185 21.75 0.20 1.15
C GLY A 185 22.33 1.32 2.01
N GLU A 186 23.07 0.93 3.04
CA GLU A 186 23.74 1.83 3.97
C GLU A 186 25.17 1.34 4.18
N ASN A 187 26.11 2.27 4.35
CA ASN A 187 27.50 1.92 4.64
C ASN A 187 27.62 1.32 6.05
N SER A 188 28.42 0.27 6.21
CA SER A 188 28.57 -0.42 7.51
C SER A 188 29.01 0.49 8.66
N HIS A 189 29.90 1.46 8.42
CA HIS A 189 30.35 2.41 9.45
C HIS A 189 29.23 3.35 9.90
N THR A 190 28.41 3.82 8.95
CA THR A 190 27.22 4.63 9.25
C THR A 190 26.19 3.80 10.02
N LEU A 191 25.94 2.58 9.56
CA LEU A 191 24.95 1.67 10.14
C LEU A 191 25.22 1.38 11.61
N LEU A 192 26.49 1.20 12.01
CA LEU A 192 26.86 0.94 13.42
C LEU A 192 26.34 2.00 14.39
N ASN A 193 26.33 3.27 13.98
CA ASN A 193 25.94 4.39 14.81
C ASN A 193 24.54 4.91 14.49
N ASP A 194 23.79 4.19 13.66
CA ASP A 194 22.48 4.64 13.19
C ASP A 194 21.37 4.38 14.20
N SER A 195 21.08 5.39 15.01
CA SER A 195 20.01 5.30 16.00
C SER A 195 18.62 5.06 15.40
N VAL A 196 18.33 5.55 14.19
CA VAL A 196 17.02 5.37 13.54
C VAL A 196 16.86 3.91 13.13
N TRP A 197 17.91 3.30 12.59
CA TRP A 197 17.91 1.88 12.24
C TRP A 197 17.82 0.98 13.47
N TRP A 198 18.55 1.25 14.55
CA TRP A 198 18.59 0.35 15.71
C TRP A 198 17.47 0.58 16.72
N GLN A 199 16.93 1.80 16.82
CA GLN A 199 15.99 2.21 17.86
C GLN A 199 14.67 2.73 17.30
N GLY A 200 14.52 2.73 15.98
CA GLY A 200 13.36 3.29 15.30
C GLY A 200 13.32 4.83 15.35
N PRO A 201 12.33 5.44 14.70
CA PRO A 201 12.19 6.89 14.65
C PRO A 201 11.92 7.50 16.03
N VAL A 202 12.48 8.68 16.29
CA VAL A 202 12.39 9.35 17.61
C VAL A 202 10.94 9.65 18.00
N TRP A 203 10.09 10.02 17.04
CA TRP A 203 8.68 10.31 17.29
C TRP A 203 7.88 9.11 17.80
N LEU A 204 8.35 7.87 17.61
CA LEU A 204 7.71 6.70 18.22
C LEU A 204 7.80 6.70 19.75
N ARG A 205 8.81 7.35 20.32
CA ARG A 205 8.92 7.51 21.79
C ARG A 205 7.85 8.44 22.34
N GLY A 206 7.33 9.32 21.50
CA GLY A 206 6.24 10.21 21.83
C GLY A 206 4.91 9.47 22.05
N SER A 207 3.92 10.26 22.45
CA SER A 207 2.52 9.81 22.49
C SER A 207 2.00 9.55 21.07
N ARG A 208 0.96 8.69 20.95
CA ARG A 208 0.34 8.37 19.65
C ARG A 208 -0.14 9.60 18.88
N ASN A 209 -0.44 10.71 19.57
CA ASN A 209 -0.89 11.95 18.96
C ASN A 209 0.21 12.70 18.21
N GLN A 210 1.47 12.45 18.56
CA GLN A 210 2.66 13.04 17.95
C GLN A 210 3.16 12.24 16.75
N TRP A 211 2.59 11.06 16.50
CA TRP A 211 2.97 10.25 15.35
C TRP A 211 2.58 10.94 14.04
N PRO A 212 3.33 10.71 12.95
CA PRO A 212 3.03 11.29 11.66
C PRO A 212 1.62 10.95 11.20
N ARG A 213 0.95 11.94 10.62
CA ARG A 213 -0.38 11.78 10.05
C ARG A 213 -0.29 11.92 8.56
N GLN A 214 -1.02 11.04 7.88
CA GLN A 214 -1.24 11.17 6.44
C GLN A 214 -1.95 12.49 6.18
N LYS A 215 -1.41 13.32 5.29
CA LYS A 215 -2.14 14.49 4.81
C LYS A 215 -3.15 13.95 3.80
N PHE A 216 -4.42 14.32 3.92
CA PHE A 216 -5.40 13.96 2.91
C PHE A 216 -5.15 14.83 1.67
N GLU A 217 -4.26 14.39 0.79
CA GLU A 217 -4.08 15.02 -0.52
C GLU A 217 -4.90 14.32 -1.60
N ARG A 218 -5.16 15.09 -2.67
CA ARG A 218 -6.03 14.74 -3.79
C ARG A 218 -5.54 13.47 -4.49
N VAL A 219 -6.49 12.76 -5.12
CA VAL A 219 -6.19 11.58 -5.96
C VAL A 219 -5.12 11.94 -6.99
N THR A 220 -3.96 11.31 -6.92
CA THR A 220 -2.85 11.54 -7.85
C THR A 220 -3.15 10.95 -9.23
N ASP A 221 -2.53 11.45 -10.29
CA ASP A 221 -2.74 10.92 -11.64
C ASP A 221 -2.29 9.46 -11.77
N GLU A 222 -1.31 9.05 -10.98
CA GLU A 222 -0.84 7.66 -10.87
C GLU A 222 -1.90 6.75 -10.23
N GLN A 223 -2.61 7.23 -9.20
CA GLN A 223 -3.75 6.50 -8.64
C GLN A 223 -4.87 6.35 -9.68
N LYS A 224 -5.13 7.38 -10.50
CA LYS A 224 -6.12 7.29 -11.59
C LYS A 224 -5.70 6.27 -12.65
N LEU A 225 -4.42 6.20 -12.97
CA LEU A 225 -3.89 5.28 -13.99
C LEU A 225 -4.06 3.80 -13.58
N GLU A 226 -4.01 3.49 -12.29
CA GLU A 226 -4.15 2.12 -11.78
C GLU A 226 -5.59 1.75 -11.41
N LYS A 227 -6.53 2.71 -11.44
CA LYS A 227 -7.95 2.37 -11.35
C LYS A 227 -8.40 1.61 -12.60
N LEU A 228 -9.28 0.64 -12.42
CA LEU A 228 -10.00 0.03 -13.53
C LEU A 228 -10.87 1.10 -14.19
N ASN A 229 -10.77 1.22 -15.50
CA ASN A 229 -11.67 2.06 -16.27
C ASN A 229 -13.04 1.37 -16.30
N THR A 230 -13.93 1.76 -15.39
CA THR A 230 -15.33 1.37 -15.47
C THR A 230 -15.98 2.20 -16.57
N SER A 231 -16.00 1.69 -17.80
CA SER A 231 -16.82 2.27 -18.86
C SER A 231 -18.29 2.00 -18.53
N VAL A 232 -18.97 3.00 -17.97
CA VAL A 232 -20.43 2.96 -17.87
C VAL A 232 -20.96 3.21 -19.28
N HIS A 233 -21.36 2.15 -19.98
CA HIS A 233 -22.17 2.32 -21.18
C HIS A 233 -23.53 2.86 -20.74
N SER A 234 -23.73 4.17 -20.83
CA SER A 234 -25.06 4.74 -20.80
C SER A 234 -25.74 4.37 -22.12
N ILE A 235 -26.71 3.46 -22.06
CA ILE A 235 -27.68 3.33 -23.14
C ILE A 235 -28.53 4.60 -23.06
N LEU A 236 -28.12 5.65 -23.78
CA LEU A 236 -29.01 6.77 -24.06
C LEU A 236 -30.13 6.19 -24.92
N PRO A 237 -31.40 6.12 -24.44
CA PRO A 237 -32.48 5.82 -25.36
C PRO A 237 -32.46 6.93 -26.40
N GLN A 238 -32.13 6.59 -27.64
CA GLN A 238 -32.27 7.50 -28.76
C GLN A 238 -33.73 7.95 -28.74
N ARG A 239 -33.97 9.21 -28.36
CA ARG A 239 -35.31 9.80 -28.45
C ARG A 239 -35.62 9.92 -29.93
N GLU A 240 -36.12 8.86 -30.54
CA GLU A 240 -36.89 9.03 -31.76
C GLU A 240 -38.07 9.92 -31.41
N MET A 241 -38.10 11.12 -31.99
CA MET A 241 -39.24 12.01 -31.88
C MET A 241 -40.42 11.29 -32.53
N ILE A 242 -41.34 10.78 -31.70
CA ILE A 242 -42.54 10.06 -32.13
C ILE A 242 -43.40 10.93 -33.09
N LEU A 243 -43.24 12.26 -33.03
CA LEU A 243 -43.96 13.23 -33.86
C LEU A 243 -42.97 14.22 -34.47
N ASP A 244 -43.03 14.34 -35.79
CA ASP A 244 -42.29 15.35 -36.55
C ASP A 244 -43.07 16.67 -36.57
N GLU A 245 -42.52 17.69 -35.90
CA GLU A 245 -43.15 19.01 -35.72
C GLU A 245 -43.35 19.75 -37.05
N ILE A 246 -42.53 19.44 -38.07
CA ILE A 246 -42.54 20.10 -39.38
C ILE A 246 -43.79 19.71 -40.20
N LYS A 247 -44.44 18.59 -39.85
CA LYS A 247 -45.64 18.10 -40.56
C LYS A 247 -46.95 18.77 -40.14
N PHE A 248 -46.93 19.70 -39.19
CA PHE A 248 -48.14 20.34 -38.67
C PHE A 248 -48.12 21.86 -38.90
N SER A 249 -48.96 22.35 -39.80
CA SER A 249 -49.16 23.78 -40.06
C SER A 249 -50.03 24.51 -39.02
N ASN A 250 -50.54 23.80 -38.00
CA ASN A 250 -51.41 24.36 -36.96
C ASN A 250 -51.01 23.85 -35.57
N LEU A 251 -50.61 24.77 -34.69
CA LEU A 251 -50.15 24.49 -33.33
C LEU A 251 -51.21 23.80 -32.46
N ARG A 252 -52.50 24.17 -32.58
CA ARG A 252 -53.58 23.49 -31.83
C ARG A 252 -53.75 22.04 -32.26
N LYS A 253 -53.55 21.74 -33.55
CA LYS A 253 -53.59 20.36 -34.07
C LYS A 253 -52.40 19.56 -33.54
N LEU A 254 -51.19 20.13 -33.55
CA LEU A 254 -50.01 19.50 -32.97
C LEU A 254 -50.21 19.19 -31.48
N LEU A 255 -50.64 20.18 -30.68
CA LEU A 255 -50.89 19.99 -29.25
C LEU A 255 -51.94 18.90 -28.97
N ARG A 256 -53.02 18.86 -29.74
CA ARG A 256 -54.05 17.81 -29.61
C ARG A 256 -53.48 16.43 -29.92
N VAL A 257 -52.78 16.27 -31.05
CA VAL A 257 -52.19 14.98 -31.45
C VAL A 257 -51.16 14.52 -30.42
N THR A 258 -50.25 15.40 -29.99
CA THR A 258 -49.26 15.09 -28.94
C THR A 258 -49.93 14.68 -27.63
N THR A 259 -51.03 15.34 -27.26
CA THR A 259 -51.80 14.98 -26.05
C THR A 259 -52.44 13.60 -26.18
N TRP A 260 -53.01 13.26 -27.34
CA TRP A 260 -53.58 11.94 -27.61
C TRP A 260 -52.51 10.84 -27.60
N VAL A 261 -51.37 11.05 -28.23
CA VAL A 261 -50.24 10.10 -28.22
C VAL A 261 -49.75 9.88 -26.78
N LYS A 262 -49.56 10.96 -26.01
CA LYS A 262 -49.16 10.84 -24.59
C LYS A 262 -50.21 10.10 -23.75
N ARG A 263 -51.50 10.35 -23.97
CA ARG A 263 -52.59 9.62 -23.28
C ARG A 263 -52.61 8.14 -23.66
N PHE A 264 -52.41 7.80 -24.93
CA PHE A 264 -52.34 6.43 -25.40
C PHE A 264 -51.16 5.67 -24.80
N VAL A 265 -49.95 6.27 -24.83
CA VAL A 265 -48.75 5.69 -24.21
C VAL A 265 -48.93 5.53 -22.70
N ALA A 266 -49.57 6.49 -22.02
CA ALA A 266 -49.86 6.39 -20.59
C ALA A 266 -50.82 5.24 -20.28
N LYS A 267 -51.83 5.01 -21.14
CA LYS A 267 -52.76 3.88 -21.02
C LYS A 267 -52.03 2.54 -21.21
N LEU A 268 -51.26 2.40 -22.29
CA LEU A 268 -50.45 1.18 -22.52
C LEU A 268 -49.50 0.88 -21.37
N ARG A 269 -48.85 1.89 -20.78
CA ARG A 269 -47.95 1.72 -19.63
C ARG A 269 -48.67 1.39 -18.33
N LYS A 270 -49.97 1.70 -18.23
CA LYS A 270 -50.81 1.31 -17.10
C LYS A 270 -51.24 -0.15 -17.29
N ASP A 271 -51.73 -0.49 -18.47
CA ASP A 271 -52.15 -1.85 -18.82
C ASP A 271 -50.97 -2.84 -18.70
N LEU A 272 -49.76 -2.47 -19.15
CA LEU A 272 -48.54 -3.30 -18.97
C LEU A 272 -48.13 -3.49 -17.50
N ARG A 273 -48.41 -2.50 -16.64
CA ARG A 273 -48.11 -2.61 -15.21
C ARG A 273 -49.13 -3.49 -14.50
N GLU A 274 -50.40 -3.39 -14.88
CA GLU A 274 -51.46 -4.26 -14.36
C GLU A 274 -51.23 -5.72 -14.79
N TRP A 275 -50.84 -5.95 -16.05
CA TRP A 275 -50.48 -7.27 -16.56
C TRP A 275 -49.26 -7.91 -15.85
N ASN A 276 -48.21 -7.13 -15.59
CA ASN A 276 -47.02 -7.61 -14.85
C ASN A 276 -47.30 -7.87 -13.35
N VAL A 277 -48.37 -7.31 -12.78
CA VAL A 277 -48.79 -7.57 -11.40
C VAL A 277 -49.68 -8.80 -11.31
N GLU A 278 -50.50 -9.08 -12.33
CA GLU A 278 -51.28 -10.33 -12.42
C GLU A 278 -50.39 -11.56 -12.68
N CYS A 279 -49.39 -11.46 -13.56
CA CYS A 279 -48.43 -12.56 -13.82
C CYS A 279 -47.51 -12.92 -12.63
N CYS A 280 -47.47 -12.10 -11.57
CA CYS A 280 -46.70 -12.38 -10.36
C CYS A 280 -47.55 -12.99 -9.22
N ARG A 281 -48.83 -13.30 -9.48
CA ARG A 281 -49.77 -13.89 -8.49
C ARG A 281 -50.20 -15.33 -8.78
N ASP A 282 -49.68 -15.94 -9.84
CA ASP A 282 -49.74 -17.40 -10.07
C ASP A 282 -48.38 -18.05 -9.84
#